data_AF-A0A3R6HWF4-F1
#
_entry.id   AF-A0A3R6HWF4-F1
#
_cell.length_a   1.000
_cell.length_b   1.000
_cell.length_c   1.000
_cell.angle_alpha   90.00
_cell.angle_beta   90.00
_cell.angle_gamma   90.00
#
_symmetry.space_group_name_H-M   'P 1'
#
loop_
_entity.id
_entity.type
_entity.pdbx_description
1 polymer ?
#
loop_
_entity_poly.entity_id
_entity_poly.type
_entity_poly.pdbx_seq_one_letter_code
_entity_poly.pdbx_strand_id
1 'polypeptide(L)' 'MEVIKDCQSHVVCFVDAKTGLLESKYKKQITRMVIPIGSEITIIRDETQTVIKRISESAFEVLSSLAAA' A
#
# COMPACT_ATOMS: atom_id res chain seq x y z
N MET A 1 -0.60 -2.05 13.15
CA MET A 1 -0.07 -1.70 11.82
C MET A 1 0.64 -2.89 11.22
N GLU A 2 0.27 -3.25 10.00
CA GLU A 2 0.85 -4.32 9.19
C GLU A 2 1.77 -3.74 8.12
N VAL A 3 2.78 -4.50 7.71
CA VAL A 3 3.75 -4.07 6.69
C VAL A 3 3.35 -4.65 5.34
N ILE A 4 3.17 -3.80 4.34
CA ILE A 4 2.97 -4.22 2.95
C ILE A 4 4.31 -4.20 2.24
N LYS A 5 4.65 -5.32 1.61
CA LYS A 5 5.84 -5.47 0.76
C LYS A 5 5.45 -5.64 -0.70
N ASP A 6 6.32 -5.21 -1.59
CA ASP A 6 6.17 -5.46 -3.03
C ASP A 6 6.62 -6.90 -3.39
N CYS A 7 6.48 -7.24 -4.67
CA CYS A 7 6.93 -8.52 -5.23
C CYS A 7 8.44 -8.77 -5.11
N GLN A 8 9.24 -7.74 -4.80
CA GLN A 8 10.68 -7.83 -4.56
C GLN A 8 11.03 -7.83 -3.06
N SER A 9 10.04 -7.92 -2.16
CA SER A 9 10.19 -7.91 -0.70
C SER A 9 10.64 -6.56 -0.12
N HIS A 10 10.55 -5.47 -0.88
CA HIS A 10 10.78 -4.11 -0.37
C HIS A 10 9.55 -3.59 0.37
N VAL A 11 9.77 -2.81 1.43
CA VAL A 11 8.67 -2.21 2.19
C VAL A 11 8.04 -1.08 1.38
N VAL A 12 6.76 -1.27 1.02
CA VAL A 12 5.98 -0.27 0.32
C VAL A 12 5.35 0.69 1.32
N CYS A 13 4.54 0.17 2.25
CA CYS A 13 3.86 1.01 3.22
C CYS A 13 3.47 0.23 4.47
N PHE A 14 3.02 0.97 5.47
CA PHE A 14 2.43 0.46 6.68
C PHE A 14 0.94 0.77 6.65
N VAL A 15 0.10 -0.22 6.97
CA VAL A 15 -1.34 -0.04 7.00
C VAL A 15 -1.91 -0.38 8.36
N ASP A 16 -2.92 0.35 8.78
CA ASP A 16 -3.73 0.04 9.94
C ASP A 16 -5.14 -0.33 9.47
N ALA A 17 -5.47 -1.62 9.55
CA ALA A 17 -6.74 -2.14 9.03
C ALA A 17 -7.97 -1.53 9.71
N LYS A 18 -7.90 -1.28 11.03
CA LYS A 18 -9.01 -0.72 11.80
C LYS A 18 -9.33 0.70 11.36
N THR A 19 -8.32 1.55 11.21
CA THR A 19 -8.51 2.97 10.86
C THR A 19 -8.52 3.22 9.36
N GLY A 20 -7.91 2.33 8.56
CA GLY A 20 -7.65 2.54 7.13
C GLY A 20 -6.44 3.41 6.85
N LEU A 21 -5.66 3.78 7.88
CA LEU A 21 -4.49 4.64 7.73
C LEU A 21 -3.38 3.90 7.00
N LEU A 22 -2.90 4.48 5.91
CA LEU A 22 -1.72 4.07 5.17
C LEU A 22 -0.62 5.11 5.37
N GLU A 23 0.58 4.65 5.74
CA GLU A 23 1.80 5.46 5.82
C GLU A 23 2.87 4.88 4.88
N SER A 24 3.34 5.72 3.97
CA SER A 24 4.34 5.39 2.96
C SER A 24 5.57 6.27 3.18
N LYS A 25 6.74 5.67 3.36
CA LYS A 25 8.02 6.37 3.52
C LYS A 25 8.94 6.05 2.37
N TYR A 26 9.32 7.05 1.58
CA TYR A 26 10.16 6.84 0.41
C TYR A 26 10.96 8.12 0.09
N LYS A 27 12.26 7.99 -0.20
CA LYS A 27 13.17 9.10 -0.55
C LYS A 27 13.01 10.35 0.34
N LYS A 28 13.00 10.17 1.67
CA LYS A 28 12.81 11.22 2.71
C LYS A 28 11.44 11.90 2.72
N GLN A 29 10.49 11.43 1.92
CA GLN A 29 9.10 11.86 1.95
C GLN A 29 8.26 10.88 2.75
N ILE A 30 7.28 11.43 3.48
CA ILE A 30 6.29 10.66 4.22
C ILE A 30 4.92 11.04 3.66
N THR A 31 4.22 10.06 3.10
CA THR A 31 2.84 10.21 2.63
C THR A 31 1.92 9.47 3.58
N ARG A 32 0.88 10.15 4.06
CA ARG A 32 -0.16 9.59 4.92
C ARG A 32 -1.51 9.80 4.28
N MET A 33 -2.34 8.78 4.33
CA MET A 33 -3.71 8.86 3.84
C MET A 33 -4.59 7.82 4.50
N VAL A 34 -5.89 8.07 4.47
CA VAL A 34 -6.90 7.09 4.92
C VAL A 34 -7.58 6.52 3.70
N ILE A 35 -7.61 5.20 3.59
CA ILE A 35 -8.31 4.48 2.52
C ILE A 35 -9.72 4.13 3.02
N PRO A 36 -10.79 4.66 2.41
CA PRO A 36 -12.15 4.23 2.70
C PRO A 36 -12.38 2.76 2.30
N ILE A 37 -13.33 2.09 2.96
CA ILE A 37 -13.70 0.71 2.59
C ILE A 37 -14.25 0.71 1.15
N GLY A 38 -13.83 -0.27 0.36
CA GLY A 38 -14.17 -0.39 -1.06
C GLY A 38 -13.30 0.45 -1.99
N SER A 39 -12.45 1.33 -1.45
CA SER A 39 -11.50 2.12 -2.23
C SER A 39 -10.17 1.38 -2.39
N GLU A 40 -9.45 1.73 -3.45
CA GLU A 40 -8.11 1.24 -3.72
C GLU A 40 -7.13 2.39 -3.93
N ILE A 41 -5.85 2.09 -3.71
CA ILE A 41 -4.75 2.93 -4.12
C ILE A 41 -3.68 2.11 -4.81
N THR A 42 -3.07 2.71 -5.81
CA THR A 42 -1.88 2.18 -6.47
C THR A 42 -0.66 2.99 -6.04
N ILE A 43 0.36 2.30 -5.53
CA ILE A 43 1.68 2.87 -5.26
C ILE A 43 2.62 2.32 -6.33
N ILE A 44 3.18 3.23 -7.14
CA ILE A 44 4.20 2.90 -8.15
C ILE A 44 5.52 3.44 -7.63
N ARG A 45 6.54 2.59 -7.54
CA ARG A 45 7.89 2.94 -7.11
C ARG A 45 8.90 2.23 -7.96
N ASP A 46 9.81 3.00 -8.56
CA ASP A 46 10.85 2.47 -9.44
C ASP A 46 10.21 1.53 -10.50
N GLU A 47 10.48 0.23 -10.44
CA GLU A 47 9.98 -0.79 -11.38
C GLU A 47 8.86 -1.66 -10.80
N THR A 48 8.28 -1.31 -9.64
CA THR A 48 7.20 -2.08 -9.00
C THR A 48 5.92 -1.28 -8.87
N GLN A 49 4.81 -1.98 -9.08
CA GLN A 49 3.46 -1.49 -8.83
C GLN A 49 2.85 -2.33 -7.70
N THR A 50 2.25 -1.66 -6.72
CA THR A 50 1.51 -2.29 -5.64
C THR A 50 0.12 -1.68 -5.55
N VAL A 51 -0.90 -2.50 -5.79
CA VAL A 51 -2.31 -2.13 -5.64
C VAL A 51 -2.79 -2.61 -4.28
N ILE A 52 -3.34 -1.68 -3.51
CA ILE A 52 -3.82 -1.92 -2.14
C ILE A 52 -5.29 -1.53 -2.11
N LYS A 53 -6.15 -2.52 -1.87
CA LYS A 53 -7.59 -2.33 -1.79
C LYS A 53 -8.09 -2.64 -0.39
N ARG A 54 -8.81 -1.70 0.22
CA ARG A 54 -9.43 -1.96 1.52
C ARG A 54 -10.76 -2.68 1.31
N ILE A 55 -10.80 -3.97 1.63
CA ILE A 55 -11.98 -4.81 1.38
C ILE A 55 -12.95 -4.85 2.56
N SER A 56 -12.48 -4.56 3.78
CA SER A 56 -13.33 -4.51 4.98
C SER A 56 -12.74 -3.60 6.07
N GLU A 57 -13.43 -3.52 7.21
CA GLU A 57 -12.96 -2.83 8.42
C GLU A 57 -11.67 -3.42 9.01
N SER A 58 -11.27 -4.62 8.57
CA SER A 58 -10.14 -5.34 9.17
C SER A 58 -9.23 -6.02 8.14
N ALA A 59 -9.40 -5.75 6.85
CA ALA A 59 -8.61 -6.43 5.82
C ALA A 59 -8.30 -5.54 4.61
N PHE A 60 -7.10 -5.77 4.07
CA PHE A 60 -6.66 -5.26 2.79
C PHE A 60 -6.32 -6.41 1.85
N GLU A 61 -6.70 -6.25 0.59
CA GLU A 61 -6.19 -7.05 -0.51
C GLU A 61 -4.99 -6.33 -1.12
N VAL A 62 -3.91 -7.06 -1.35
CA VAL A 62 -2.66 -6.52 -1.88
C VAL A 62 -2.22 -7.34 -3.08
N LEU A 63 -2.03 -6.65 -4.20
CA LEU A 63 -1.46 -7.22 -5.41
C LEU A 63 -0.20 -6.44 -5.76
N SER A 64 0.90 -7.13 -6.07
CA SER A 64 2.11 -6.48 -6.53
C SER A 64 2.69 -7.18 -7.75
N SER A 65 3.12 -6.37 -8.71
CA SER A 65 3.76 -6.82 -9.95
C SER A 65 4.90 -5.88 -10.32
N LEU A 66 5.74 -6.32 -11.25
CA LEU A 66 6.63 -5.41 -11.96
C LEU A 66 5.77 -4.41 -12.74
N ALA A 67 6.12 -3.13 -12.68
CA ALA A 67 5.51 -2.10 -13.49
C ALA A 67 5.93 -2.33 -14.94
N ALA A 68 4.98 -2.27 -15.87
CA ALA A 68 5.31 -2.29 -17.29
C ALA A 68 6.05 -0.98 -17.65
N ALA A 69 7.20 -1.13 -18.32
CA ALA A 69 8.01 -0.02 -18.82
C ALA A 69 7.34 0.76 -19.96
#